data_AF-A0A7U9S2Q0-F1
#
_entry.id   AF-A0A7U9S2Q0-F1
#
_cell.length_a   1.000
_cell.length_b   1.000
_cell.length_c   1.000
_cell.angle_alpha   90.00
_cell.angle_beta   90.00
_cell.angle_gamma   90.00
#
_symmetry.space_group_name_H-M   'P 1'
#
loop_
_entity.id
_entity.type
_entity.pdbx_description
1 polymer ?
#
loop_
_entity_poly.entity_id
_entity_poly.type
_entity_poly.pdbx_seq_one_letter_code
_entity_poly.pdbx_strand_id
1 'polypeptide(L)' 'MNTCSQPKCRRPAYAAPSTRPGKELCMDTFPLAMAYVPMQQFQSIYELDEALQNGTVFPELNKPFMGWKGGCSC' A
#
# COMPACT_ATOMS: atom_id res chain seq x y z
N MET A 1 23.39 15.73 7.37
CA MET A 1 22.03 15.87 7.94
C MET A 1 21.17 16.54 6.91
N ASN A 2 20.47 15.73 6.12
CA ASN A 2 19.75 16.13 4.92
C ASN A 2 18.38 16.74 5.28
N THR A 3 18.29 18.05 5.11
CA THR A 3 17.05 18.83 5.11
C THR A 3 16.29 18.54 3.82
N CYS A 4 15.08 17.98 3.93
CA CYS A 4 14.19 17.78 2.78
C CYS A 4 13.16 18.91 2.73
N SER A 5 13.42 19.90 1.88
CA SER A 5 12.44 20.91 1.46
C SER A 5 11.48 20.30 0.45
N GLN A 6 10.34 19.78 0.92
CA GLN A 6 9.35 19.15 0.04
C GLN A 6 8.48 20.19 -0.70
N PRO A 7 8.39 20.13 -2.04
CA PRO A 7 7.36 20.86 -2.78
C PRO A 7 6.03 20.11 -2.67
N LYS A 8 4.93 20.84 -2.55
CA LYS A 8 3.57 20.29 -2.40
C LYS A 8 3.10 19.65 -3.71
N CYS A 9 3.25 18.33 -3.86
CA CYS A 9 2.68 17.59 -4.98
C CYS A 9 1.15 17.50 -4.87
N ARG A 10 0.42 17.99 -5.89
CA ARG A 10 -1.04 17.87 -6.01
C ARG A 10 -1.41 16.49 -6.56
N ARG A 11 -1.95 15.61 -5.72
CA ARG A 11 -2.74 14.45 -6.20
C ARG A 11 -4.07 14.96 -6.77
N PRO A 12 -4.65 14.36 -7.83
CA PRO A 12 -6.08 14.51 -8.03
C PRO A 12 -6.70 13.92 -6.78
N ALA A 13 -7.41 14.76 -6.04
CA ALA A 13 -8.19 14.28 -4.92
C ALA A 13 -9.09 13.17 -5.49
N TYR A 14 -8.93 11.93 -5.01
CA TYR A 14 -10.13 11.15 -4.76
C TYR A 14 -11.06 12.15 -4.07
N ALA A 15 -12.13 12.55 -4.76
CA ALA A 15 -13.01 13.57 -4.24
C ALA A 15 -13.62 12.98 -2.98
N ALA A 16 -12.95 13.22 -1.85
CA ALA A 16 -13.52 13.02 -0.55
C ALA A 16 -14.84 13.80 -0.62
N PRO A 17 -15.99 13.14 -0.40
CA PRO A 17 -17.29 13.80 -0.52
C PRO A 17 -17.19 15.07 0.32
N SER A 18 -17.46 16.22 -0.33
CA SER A 18 -17.07 17.53 0.17
C SER A 18 -17.31 17.65 1.67
N THR A 19 -16.22 17.79 2.44
CA THR A 19 -16.32 17.99 3.88
C THR A 19 -17.04 19.32 4.09
N ARG A 20 -18.35 19.25 4.30
CA ARG A 20 -19.12 20.39 4.80
C ARG A 20 -18.59 20.69 6.21
N PRO A 21 -18.28 21.95 6.55
CA PRO A 21 -17.80 22.28 7.88
C PRO A 21 -18.92 21.94 8.88
N GLY A 22 -18.64 21.05 9.84
CA GLY A 22 -19.55 20.75 10.94
C GLY A 22 -20.06 19.30 11.04
N LYS A 23 -19.44 18.32 10.39
CA LYS A 23 -19.75 16.90 10.65
C LYS A 23 -18.49 16.19 11.12
N GLU A 24 -18.41 15.88 12.41
CA GLU A 24 -17.51 14.82 12.90
C GLU A 24 -17.75 13.59 12.01
N LEU A 25 -16.71 13.15 11.31
CA LEU A 25 -16.74 11.89 10.57
C LEU A 25 -16.75 10.77 11.63
N CYS A 26 -17.94 10.42 12.09
CA CYS A 26 -18.17 9.25 12.92
C CYS A 26 -17.62 8.03 12.18
N MET A 27 -16.49 7.49 12.67
CA MET A 27 -15.81 6.36 12.06
C MET A 27 -16.68 5.10 12.03
N ASP A 28 -17.73 5.06 12.87
CA ASP A 28 -18.72 3.98 12.91
C ASP A 28 -19.63 3.95 11.65
N THR A 29 -19.59 5.00 10.83
CA THR A 29 -20.37 5.08 9.57
C THR A 29 -19.61 4.51 8.37
N PHE A 30 -18.29 4.31 8.48
CA PHE A 30 -17.49 3.72 7.41
C PHE A 30 -17.32 2.21 7.65
N PRO A 31 -17.44 1.38 6.60
CA PRO A 31 -17.06 -0.02 6.74
C PRO A 31 -15.59 -0.09 7.15
N LEU A 32 -15.27 -0.91 8.15
CA LEU A 32 -13.89 -1.33 8.43
C LEU A 32 -13.29 -1.80 7.10
N ALA A 33 -12.13 -1.26 6.72
CA ALA A 33 -11.57 -1.33 5.36
C ALA A 33 -11.82 -2.66 4.63
N MET A 34 -12.29 -2.59 3.39
CA MET A 34 -12.54 -3.75 2.53
C MET A 34 -11.50 -3.78 1.40
N ALA A 35 -10.88 -4.94 1.19
CA ALA A 35 -9.99 -5.18 0.07
C ALA A 35 -10.43 -6.45 -0.67
N TYR A 36 -10.42 -6.40 -2.00
CA TYR A 36 -10.63 -7.58 -2.82
C TYR A 36 -9.30 -8.34 -2.94
N VAL A 37 -9.27 -9.57 -2.43
CA VAL A 37 -8.10 -10.44 -2.52
C VAL A 37 -8.34 -11.47 -3.63
N PRO A 38 -7.52 -11.52 -4.69
CA PRO A 38 -7.65 -12.53 -5.72
C PRO A 38 -7.31 -13.94 -5.19
N MET A 39 -7.96 -14.97 -5.73
CA MET A 39 -7.59 -16.36 -5.43
C MET A 39 -6.20 -16.65 -6.00
N GLN A 40 -5.27 -17.03 -5.13
CA GLN A 40 -3.91 -17.42 -5.52
C GLN A 40 -3.86 -18.91 -5.86
N GLN A 41 -3.30 -19.24 -7.02
CA GLN A 41 -3.06 -20.62 -7.42
C GLN A 41 -1.76 -21.13 -6.79
N PHE A 42 -1.76 -22.38 -6.34
CA PHE A 42 -0.55 -23.00 -5.80
C PHE A 42 0.42 -23.38 -6.93
N GLN A 43 1.68 -22.98 -6.81
CA GLN A 43 2.75 -23.24 -7.80
C GLN A 43 3.91 -23.98 -7.12
N SER A 44 5.16 -23.57 -7.39
CA SER A 44 6.35 -24.08 -6.72
C SER A 44 6.63 -23.32 -5.42
N ILE A 45 7.40 -23.96 -4.54
CA ILE A 45 7.91 -23.40 -3.29
C ILE A 45 9.43 -23.34 -3.32
N TYR A 46 10.01 -22.42 -2.55
CA TYR A 46 11.44 -22.43 -2.25
C TYR A 46 11.82 -23.61 -1.35
N GLU A 47 13.09 -24.00 -1.37
CA GLU A 47 13.69 -24.82 -0.32
C GLU A 47 13.66 -24.09 1.02
N LEU A 48 13.66 -24.82 2.14
CA LEU A 48 13.43 -24.25 3.47
C LEU A 48 14.42 -23.13 3.83
N ASP A 49 15.70 -23.32 3.54
CA ASP A 49 16.75 -22.34 3.86
C ASP A 49 16.58 -21.04 3.06
N GLU A 50 16.20 -21.14 1.79
CA GLU A 50 15.91 -20.00 0.92
C GLU A 50 14.63 -19.28 1.35
N ALA A 51 13.59 -20.03 1.72
CA ALA A 51 12.33 -19.48 2.22
C ALA A 51 12.54 -18.68 3.50
N LEU A 52 13.39 -19.19 4.42
CA LEU A 52 13.73 -18.52 5.66
C LEU A 52 14.48 -17.20 5.40
N GLN A 53 15.41 -17.18 4.44
CA GLN A 53 16.14 -15.98 4.06
C GLN A 53 15.25 -14.92 3.39
N ASN A 54 14.31 -15.34 2.53
CA ASN A 54 13.41 -14.45 1.80
C ASN A 54 12.18 -14.01 2.62
N GLY A 55 11.83 -14.72 3.70
CA GLY A 55 10.65 -14.45 4.52
C GLY A 55 9.32 -14.89 3.89
N THR A 56 9.37 -15.71 2.83
CA THR A 56 8.21 -16.32 2.18
C THR A 56 8.61 -17.65 1.55
N VAL A 57 7.74 -18.67 1.66
CA VAL A 57 7.91 -19.96 0.97
C VAL A 57 7.50 -19.88 -0.50
N PHE A 58 6.71 -18.87 -0.86
CA PHE A 58 6.16 -18.68 -2.20
C PHE A 58 7.04 -17.70 -3.00
N PRO A 59 7.74 -18.15 -4.06
CA PRO A 59 8.57 -17.29 -4.90
C PRO A 59 7.81 -16.12 -5.51
N GLU A 60 6.55 -16.34 -5.88
CA GLU A 60 5.68 -15.31 -6.48
C GLU A 60 5.37 -14.12 -5.54
N LEU A 61 5.47 -14.33 -4.23
CA LEU A 61 5.28 -13.30 -3.20
C LEU A 61 6.58 -12.56 -2.87
N ASN A 62 7.74 -13.09 -3.29
CA ASN A 62 9.04 -12.44 -3.09
C ASN A 62 9.21 -11.30 -4.10
N LYS A 63 8.46 -10.22 -3.90
CA LYS A 63 8.49 -9.04 -4.76
C LYS A 63 9.50 -8.03 -4.20
N PRO A 64 10.30 -7.37 -5.05
CA PRO A 64 11.21 -6.34 -4.58
C PRO A 64 10.41 -5.29 -3.82
N PHE A 65 10.92 -4.85 -2.68
CA PHE A 65 10.35 -3.70 -2.00
C PHE A 65 10.62 -2.45 -2.82
N MET A 66 9.73 -2.18 -3.76
CA MET A 66 9.55 -0.90 -4.41
C MET A 66 8.89 0.01 -3.38
N GLY A 67 9.60 0.32 -2.30
CA GLY A 67 9.14 1.31 -1.33
C GLY A 67 8.62 2.50 -2.11
N TRP A 68 7.43 2.98 -1.77
CA TRP A 68 6.84 4.12 -2.44
C TRP A 68 7.74 5.35 -2.21
N LYS A 69 8.72 5.55 -3.10
CA LYS A 69 9.23 6.87 -3.43
C LYS A 69 8.09 7.55 -4.16
N GLY A 70 7.11 8.02 -3.40
CA GLY A 70 5.95 8.68 -3.95
C GLY A 70 6.34 9.89 -4.78
N GLY A 71 6.42 9.71 -6.08
CA GLY A 71 6.75 10.78 -6.98
C GLY A 71 6.54 10.33 -8.40
N CYS A 72 5.55 10.91 -9.04
CA CYS A 72 5.48 11.00 -10.50
C CYS A 72 6.87 11.24 -11.08
N SER A 73 7.13 10.69 -12.27
CA SER A 73 8.04 11.35 -13.19
C SER A 73 7.52 12.78 -13.43
N CYS A 74 8.20 13.76 -12.86
CA CYS A 74 8.17 15.15 -13.26
C CYS A 74 9.54 15.53 -13.81
#